data_AF-A0A502MTU7-F1
#
_entry.id   AF-A0A502MTU7-F1
#
_cell.length_a   1.000
_cell.length_b   1.000
_cell.length_c   1.000
_cell.angle_alpha   90.00
_cell.angle_beta   90.00
_cell.angle_gamma   90.00
#
_symmetry.space_group_name_H-M   'P 1'
#
loop_
_entity.id
_entity.type
_entity.pdbx_description
1 polymer ?
#
loop_
_entity_poly.entity_id
_entity_poly.type
_entity_poly.pdbx_seq_one_letter_code
_entity_poly.pdbx_strand_id
1 'polypeptide(L)'
;MRRIRIEYTTTDAGEQIAGGRQVANTDSVKNSVVELITVGIFGAFVGCLLTLFLVEKFSATSDHATLLAGFGGAVLGSCLSAVVSFILAKQASGETLSRDKEARRAEQKAYVLRLTVKASVVLSDVVAIQKTIDQSLSEANDRKLTGQPLWQRVLPIVGSYQTFDIDPSELSPLIAAKDNDLMQASVTLFMQHRNLVEAVKLYGEKRDKVKAIVMTHFNEAEGVITSGLTQDQMSALLPVGVELESIIKQIRAMLIDLKQIGERVTFGVGPAMRKYLGDDTIPVFGPPKEEAKSPAT
;
A
#
# COMPACT_ATOMS: atom_id res chain seq x y z
N MET A 1 -8.23 0.01 -52.31
CA MET A 1 -8.83 0.51 -51.05
C MET A 1 -9.76 -0.57 -50.48
N ARG A 2 -9.30 -1.36 -49.51
CA ARG A 2 -10.10 -2.40 -48.84
C ARG A 2 -10.65 -1.82 -47.54
N ARG A 3 -11.98 -1.71 -47.42
CA ARG A 3 -12.66 -1.36 -46.16
C ARG A 3 -12.67 -2.58 -45.26
N ILE A 4 -11.98 -2.49 -44.13
CA ILE A 4 -12.06 -3.44 -43.03
C ILE A 4 -13.34 -3.10 -42.25
N ARG A 5 -14.28 -4.04 -42.22
CA ARG A 5 -15.50 -4.00 -41.40
C ARG A 5 -15.14 -4.58 -40.03
N ILE A 6 -15.25 -3.76 -38.99
CA ILE A 6 -15.07 -4.17 -37.60
C ILE A 6 -16.45 -4.52 -37.06
N GLU A 7 -16.66 -5.80 -36.74
CA GLU A 7 -17.83 -6.28 -36.02
C GLU A 7 -17.57 -6.14 -34.52
N TYR A 8 -18.45 -5.43 -33.82
CA TYR A 8 -18.42 -5.31 -32.37
C TYR A 8 -19.33 -6.39 -31.77
N THR A 9 -18.72 -7.43 -31.21
CA THR A 9 -19.40 -8.38 -30.32
C THR A 9 -19.68 -7.68 -29.00
N THR A 10 -20.94 -7.30 -28.80
CA THR A 10 -21.47 -6.83 -27.51
C THR A 10 -21.69 -8.04 -26.61
N THR A 11 -20.70 -8.34 -25.78
CA THR A 11 -20.86 -9.31 -24.70
C THR A 11 -21.52 -8.58 -23.52
N ASP A 12 -22.82 -8.78 -23.38
CA ASP A 12 -23.61 -8.44 -22.20
C ASP A 12 -23.06 -9.24 -21.00
N ALA A 13 -22.18 -8.61 -20.22
CA ALA A 13 -21.84 -9.05 -18.88
C ALA A 13 -22.47 -8.07 -17.89
N GLY A 14 -23.76 -8.29 -17.63
CA GLY A 14 -24.47 -7.69 -16.51
C GLY A 14 -23.92 -8.26 -15.21
N GLU A 15 -22.86 -7.65 -14.69
CA GLU A 15 -22.38 -7.94 -13.34
C GLU A 15 -23.16 -7.09 -12.34
N GLN A 16 -24.11 -7.77 -11.69
CA GLN A 16 -24.90 -7.25 -10.59
C GLN A 16 -23.99 -6.78 -9.46
N ILE A 17 -23.83 -5.46 -9.31
CA ILE A 17 -23.31 -4.86 -8.08
C ILE A 17 -24.41 -4.95 -7.02
N ALA A 18 -24.49 -6.10 -6.37
CA ALA A 18 -25.21 -6.28 -5.13
C ALA A 18 -24.46 -5.50 -4.04
N GLY A 19 -24.85 -4.24 -3.86
CA GLY A 19 -24.54 -3.44 -2.69
C GLY A 19 -25.19 -4.02 -1.44
N GLY A 20 -24.64 -5.13 -0.96
CA GLY A 20 -24.97 -5.73 0.33
C GLY A 20 -24.37 -4.87 1.45
N ARG A 21 -25.14 -3.87 1.90
CA ARG A 21 -24.94 -3.25 3.19
C ARG A 21 -25.10 -4.36 4.23
N GLN A 22 -24.00 -4.93 4.73
CA GLN A 22 -24.03 -5.78 5.92
C GLN A 22 -24.47 -4.90 7.09
N VAL A 23 -25.78 -4.81 7.27
CA VAL A 23 -26.36 -4.55 8.58
C VAL A 23 -25.82 -5.67 9.45
N ALA A 24 -24.93 -5.34 10.38
CA ALA A 24 -24.40 -6.28 11.34
C ALA A 24 -25.58 -7.04 11.93
N ASN A 25 -25.70 -8.31 11.54
CA ASN A 25 -26.87 -9.13 11.82
C ASN A 25 -26.84 -9.48 13.31
N THR A 26 -27.44 -8.61 14.12
CA THR A 26 -27.63 -8.82 15.56
C THR A 26 -28.45 -10.08 15.84
N ASP A 27 -29.11 -10.66 14.84
CA ASP A 27 -29.85 -11.92 14.99
C ASP A 27 -28.94 -13.16 14.87
N SER A 28 -27.76 -13.05 14.24
CA SER A 28 -26.76 -14.14 14.23
C SER A 28 -26.17 -14.39 15.62
N VAL A 29 -25.98 -13.34 16.42
CA VAL A 29 -25.49 -13.48 17.80
C VAL A 29 -26.57 -14.10 18.69
N LYS A 30 -27.85 -13.75 18.47
CA LYS A 30 -28.97 -14.36 19.21
C LYS A 30 -29.08 -15.86 18.92
N ASN A 31 -28.95 -16.27 17.66
CA ASN A 31 -29.01 -17.69 17.29
C ASN A 31 -27.84 -18.50 17.88
N SER A 32 -26.64 -17.93 17.94
CA SER A 32 -25.47 -18.59 18.56
C SER A 32 -25.63 -18.78 20.08
N VAL A 33 -26.24 -17.82 20.78
CA VAL A 33 -26.55 -17.95 22.21
C VAL A 33 -27.63 -19.01 22.44
N VAL A 34 -28.66 -19.07 21.59
CA VAL A 34 -29.71 -20.10 21.68
C VAL A 34 -29.12 -21.49 21.42
N GLU A 35 -28.24 -21.65 20.42
CA GLU A 35 -27.55 -22.91 20.16
C GLU A 35 -26.67 -23.35 21.33
N LEU A 36 -25.89 -22.43 21.92
CA LEU A 36 -25.05 -22.73 23.09
C LEU A 36 -25.89 -23.16 24.30
N ILE A 37 -27.03 -22.51 24.53
CA ILE A 37 -27.98 -22.89 25.59
C ILE A 37 -28.58 -24.27 25.29
N THR A 38 -28.99 -24.56 24.06
CA THR A 38 -29.54 -25.88 23.71
C THR A 38 -28.50 -27.00 23.82
N VAL A 39 -27.25 -26.78 23.41
CA VAL A 39 -26.16 -27.77 23.54
C VAL A 39 -25.82 -27.99 25.01
N GLY A 40 -25.79 -26.92 25.83
CA GLY A 40 -25.60 -27.02 27.27
C GLY A 40 -26.73 -27.79 27.97
N ILE A 41 -27.98 -27.50 27.62
CA ILE A 41 -29.16 -28.21 28.15
C ILE A 41 -29.14 -29.67 27.71
N PHE A 42 -28.85 -29.97 26.43
CA PHE A 42 -28.82 -31.34 25.93
C PHE A 42 -27.69 -32.15 26.56
N GLY A 43 -26.51 -31.56 26.73
CA GLY A 43 -25.39 -32.17 27.45
C GLY A 43 -25.73 -32.47 28.91
N ALA A 44 -26.39 -31.54 29.61
CA ALA A 44 -26.90 -31.75 30.96
C ALA A 44 -27.98 -32.85 31.01
N PHE A 45 -28.87 -32.89 30.01
CA PHE A 45 -29.95 -33.89 29.93
C PHE A 45 -29.43 -35.29 29.67
N VAL A 46 -28.47 -35.44 28.74
CA VAL A 46 -27.78 -36.72 28.47
C VAL A 46 -26.98 -37.16 29.68
N GLY A 47 -26.25 -36.25 30.35
CA GLY A 47 -25.55 -36.54 31.60
C GLY A 47 -26.49 -36.99 32.73
N CYS A 48 -27.66 -36.35 32.84
CA CYS A 48 -28.69 -36.73 33.81
C CYS A 48 -29.30 -38.11 33.49
N LEU A 49 -29.60 -38.41 32.23
CA LEU A 49 -30.08 -39.72 31.80
C LEU A 49 -29.07 -40.84 32.07
N LEU A 50 -27.78 -40.58 31.79
CA LEU A 50 -26.71 -41.56 32.00
C LEU A 50 -26.48 -41.83 33.49
N THR A 51 -26.57 -40.79 34.33
CA THR A 51 -26.48 -40.95 35.80
C THR A 51 -27.70 -41.67 36.38
N LEU A 52 -28.91 -41.38 35.92
CA LEU A 52 -30.13 -42.11 36.33
C LEU A 52 -30.08 -43.59 35.93
N PHE A 53 -29.61 -43.90 34.71
CA PHE A 53 -29.46 -45.28 34.24
C PHE A 53 -28.43 -46.07 35.05
N LEU A 54 -27.32 -45.41 35.45
CA LEU A 54 -26.33 -46.01 36.34
C LEU A 54 -26.87 -46.20 37.77
N VAL A 55 -27.63 -45.23 38.28
CA VAL A 55 -28.27 -45.32 39.61
C VAL A 55 -29.23 -46.52 39.69
N GLU A 56 -30.06 -46.77 38.68
CA GLU A 56 -30.94 -47.96 38.66
C GLU A 56 -30.16 -49.27 38.71
N LYS A 57 -29.01 -49.35 38.01
CA LYS A 57 -28.19 -50.56 37.98
C LYS A 57 -27.42 -50.81 39.29
N PHE A 58 -27.08 -49.77 40.05
CA PHE A 58 -26.39 -49.88 41.35
C PHE A 58 -27.34 -49.92 42.56
N SER A 59 -28.59 -49.47 42.43
CA SER A 59 -29.63 -49.55 43.48
C SER A 59 -30.01 -50.99 43.83
N ALA A 60 -29.72 -51.97 42.98
CA ALA A 60 -30.07 -53.36 43.21
C ALA A 60 -29.22 -54.04 44.30
N THR A 61 -28.16 -53.41 44.83
CA THR A 61 -27.19 -54.11 45.71
C THR A 61 -26.50 -53.30 46.82
N SER A 62 -26.87 -52.04 47.13
CA SER A 62 -26.17 -51.27 48.19
C SER A 62 -27.04 -50.33 49.02
N ASP A 63 -26.64 -50.13 50.29
CA ASP A 63 -27.25 -49.24 51.29
C ASP A 63 -27.58 -47.85 50.72
N HIS A 64 -28.81 -47.38 50.94
CA HIS A 64 -29.33 -46.09 50.44
C HIS A 64 -28.42 -44.87 50.75
N ALA A 65 -27.63 -44.95 51.81
CA ALA A 65 -26.65 -43.92 52.18
C ALA A 65 -25.53 -43.77 51.14
N THR A 66 -25.06 -44.87 50.56
CA THR A 66 -23.99 -44.87 49.54
C THR A 66 -24.46 -44.26 48.24
N LEU A 67 -25.73 -44.49 47.87
CA LEU A 67 -26.31 -43.98 46.64
C LEU A 67 -26.61 -42.48 46.71
N LEU A 68 -27.14 -42.01 47.84
CA LEU A 68 -27.36 -40.59 48.09
C LEU A 68 -26.02 -39.81 48.09
N ALA A 69 -24.99 -40.39 48.72
CA ALA A 69 -23.64 -39.80 48.73
C ALA A 69 -23.01 -39.75 47.32
N GLY A 70 -23.16 -40.82 46.53
CA GLY A 70 -22.65 -40.88 45.16
C GLY A 70 -23.33 -39.88 44.21
N PHE A 71 -24.66 -39.79 44.27
CA PHE A 71 -25.42 -38.86 43.43
C PHE A 71 -25.19 -37.38 43.85
N GLY A 72 -25.20 -37.11 45.16
CA GLY A 72 -24.93 -35.77 45.69
C GLY A 72 -23.54 -35.26 45.30
N GLY A 73 -22.53 -36.12 45.36
CA GLY A 73 -21.17 -35.80 44.90
C GLY A 73 -21.10 -35.51 43.40
N ALA A 74 -21.79 -36.30 42.57
CA ALA A 74 -21.80 -36.11 41.11
C ALA A 74 -22.49 -34.80 40.69
N VAL A 75 -23.65 -34.48 41.26
CA VAL A 75 -24.38 -33.23 40.95
C VAL A 75 -23.58 -32.02 41.42
N LEU A 76 -23.10 -32.01 42.66
CA LEU A 76 -22.28 -30.90 43.17
C LEU A 76 -20.96 -30.76 42.41
N GLY A 77 -20.30 -31.87 42.07
CA GLY A 77 -19.11 -31.89 41.23
C GLY A 77 -19.37 -31.28 39.85
N SER A 78 -20.46 -31.68 39.18
CA SER A 78 -20.83 -31.15 37.86
C SER A 78 -21.15 -29.66 37.88
N CYS A 79 -21.86 -29.16 38.89
CA CYS A 79 -22.14 -27.75 39.07
C CYS A 79 -20.87 -26.94 39.30
N LEU A 80 -19.97 -27.42 40.17
CA LEU A 80 -18.68 -26.77 40.42
C LEU A 80 -17.82 -26.74 39.14
N SER A 81 -17.76 -27.85 38.40
CA SER A 81 -17.05 -27.90 37.11
C SER A 81 -17.65 -26.94 36.09
N ALA A 82 -18.98 -26.86 35.97
CA ALA A 82 -19.65 -25.94 35.05
C ALA A 82 -19.35 -24.47 35.38
N VAL A 83 -19.34 -24.10 36.67
CA VAL A 83 -19.00 -22.74 37.12
C VAL A 83 -17.55 -22.40 36.80
N VAL A 84 -16.60 -23.32 37.08
CA VAL A 84 -15.18 -23.11 36.75
C VAL A 84 -14.98 -22.98 35.24
N SER A 85 -15.61 -23.86 34.44
CA SER A 85 -15.56 -23.78 32.97
C SER A 85 -16.12 -22.46 32.45
N PHE A 86 -17.22 -21.95 33.02
CA PHE A 86 -17.80 -20.68 32.63
C PHE A 86 -16.86 -19.49 32.92
N ILE A 87 -16.20 -19.49 34.10
CA ILE A 87 -15.24 -18.44 34.46
C ILE A 87 -14.03 -18.48 33.52
N LEU A 88 -13.48 -19.66 33.26
CA LEU A 88 -12.34 -19.82 32.34
C LEU A 88 -12.70 -19.42 30.91
N ALA A 89 -13.89 -19.81 30.42
CA ALA A 89 -14.36 -19.42 29.10
C ALA A 89 -14.53 -17.89 28.97
N LYS A 90 -15.05 -17.24 30.01
CA LYS A 90 -15.18 -15.77 30.05
C LYS A 90 -13.83 -15.07 30.08
N GLN A 91 -12.85 -15.60 30.82
CA GLN A 91 -11.48 -15.08 30.84
C GLN A 91 -10.80 -15.25 29.48
N ALA A 92 -10.87 -16.45 28.90
CA ALA A 92 -10.29 -16.75 27.60
C ALA A 92 -10.90 -15.88 26.49
N SER A 93 -12.23 -15.69 26.49
CA SER A 93 -12.89 -14.82 25.51
C SER A 93 -12.45 -13.35 25.62
N GLY A 94 -12.27 -12.85 26.85
CA GLY A 94 -11.74 -11.51 27.09
C GLY A 94 -10.31 -11.33 26.56
N GLU A 95 -9.44 -12.32 26.83
CA GLU A 95 -8.05 -12.32 26.36
C GLU A 95 -7.95 -12.44 24.84
N THR A 96 -8.75 -13.31 24.20
CA THR A 96 -8.79 -13.40 22.73
C THR A 96 -9.21 -12.06 22.13
N LEU A 97 -10.23 -11.41 22.68
CA LEU A 97 -10.70 -10.12 22.18
C LEU A 97 -9.68 -8.99 22.38
N SER A 98 -8.89 -8.99 23.46
CA SER A 98 -7.80 -8.02 23.64
C SER A 98 -6.66 -8.29 22.66
N ARG A 99 -6.25 -9.55 22.49
CA ARG A 99 -5.20 -9.96 21.55
C ARG A 99 -5.57 -9.64 20.10
N ASP A 100 -6.81 -9.89 19.70
CA ASP A 100 -7.30 -9.57 18.36
C ASP A 100 -7.30 -8.05 18.10
N LYS A 101 -7.67 -7.25 19.10
CA LYS A 101 -7.61 -5.78 19.00
C LYS A 101 -6.18 -5.27 18.89
N GLU A 102 -5.26 -5.84 19.68
CA GLU A 102 -3.84 -5.51 19.62
C GLU A 102 -3.22 -5.90 18.27
N ALA A 103 -3.54 -7.09 17.77
CA ALA A 103 -3.09 -7.57 16.46
C ALA A 103 -3.56 -6.64 15.34
N ARG A 104 -4.85 -6.26 15.32
CA ARG A 104 -5.40 -5.31 14.32
C ARG A 104 -4.72 -3.94 14.39
N ARG A 105 -4.40 -3.45 15.59
CA ARG A 105 -3.68 -2.19 15.74
C ARG A 105 -2.24 -2.30 15.24
N ALA A 106 -1.55 -3.39 15.56
CA ALA A 106 -0.19 -3.63 15.08
C ALA A 106 -0.14 -3.72 13.55
N GLU A 107 -1.13 -4.40 12.95
CA GLU A 107 -1.29 -4.51 11.50
C GLU A 107 -1.54 -3.14 10.85
N GLN A 108 -2.47 -2.33 11.40
CA GLN A 108 -2.69 -0.96 10.92
C GLN A 108 -1.43 -0.10 10.98
N LYS A 109 -0.64 -0.19 12.07
CA LYS A 109 0.64 0.52 12.17
C LYS A 109 1.64 0.05 11.11
N ALA A 110 1.72 -1.25 10.85
CA ALA A 110 2.59 -1.79 9.81
C ALA A 110 2.22 -1.25 8.43
N TYR A 111 0.93 -1.18 8.10
CA TYR A 111 0.44 -0.59 6.85
C TYR A 111 0.79 0.90 6.73
N VAL A 112 0.58 1.69 7.79
CA VAL A 112 0.93 3.11 7.82
C VAL A 112 2.43 3.32 7.60
N LEU A 113 3.27 2.53 8.29
CA LEU A 113 4.72 2.64 8.16
C LEU A 113 5.16 2.29 6.74
N ARG A 114 4.60 1.24 6.16
CA ARG A 114 4.89 0.81 4.79
C ARG A 114 4.53 1.86 3.76
N LEU A 115 3.33 2.44 3.88
CA LEU A 115 2.87 3.54 3.03
C LEU A 115 3.80 4.75 3.13
N THR A 116 4.16 5.13 4.36
CA THR A 116 5.01 6.31 4.62
C THR A 116 6.43 6.10 4.07
N VAL A 117 7.02 4.92 4.25
CA VAL A 117 8.33 4.59 3.70
C VAL A 117 8.29 4.61 2.17
N LYS A 118 7.29 3.97 1.55
CA LYS A 118 7.12 4.01 0.08
C LYS A 118 6.99 5.45 -0.43
N ALA A 119 6.16 6.27 0.19
CA ALA A 119 6.00 7.68 -0.17
C ALA A 119 7.32 8.47 -0.03
N SER A 120 8.10 8.22 1.02
CA SER A 120 9.39 8.87 1.23
C SER A 120 10.43 8.50 0.18
N VAL A 121 10.43 7.23 -0.28
CA VAL A 121 11.32 6.76 -1.35
C VAL A 121 10.93 7.41 -2.67
N VAL A 122 9.63 7.46 -2.99
CA VAL A 122 9.11 8.15 -4.18
C VAL A 122 9.50 9.63 -4.16
N LEU A 123 9.29 10.32 -3.04
CA LEU A 123 9.68 11.73 -2.91
C LEU A 123 11.18 11.94 -3.10
N SER A 124 12.00 11.05 -2.54
CA SER A 124 13.46 11.10 -2.68
C SER A 124 13.89 10.93 -4.13
N ASP A 125 13.26 10.00 -4.86
CA ASP A 125 13.51 9.77 -6.29
C ASP A 125 13.14 11.00 -7.13
N VAL A 126 11.96 11.58 -6.89
CA VAL A 126 11.51 12.82 -7.54
C VAL A 126 12.50 13.97 -7.33
N VAL A 127 12.94 14.18 -6.08
CA VAL A 127 13.92 15.22 -5.73
C VAL A 127 15.28 14.95 -6.40
N ALA A 128 15.70 13.69 -6.47
CA ALA A 128 16.96 13.31 -7.13
C ALA A 128 16.90 13.61 -8.64
N ILE A 129 15.83 13.22 -9.33
CA ILE A 129 15.65 13.49 -10.76
C ILE A 129 15.63 15.00 -11.02
N GLN A 130 14.88 15.76 -10.20
CA GLN A 130 14.84 17.22 -10.30
C GLN A 130 16.24 17.83 -10.14
N LYS A 131 16.99 17.41 -9.11
CA LYS A 131 18.34 17.89 -8.84
C LYS A 131 19.29 17.60 -10.01
N THR A 132 19.24 16.40 -10.60
CA THR A 132 20.06 16.04 -11.76
C THR A 132 19.77 16.92 -12.97
N ILE A 133 18.50 17.22 -13.24
CA ILE A 133 18.10 18.11 -14.34
C ILE A 133 18.59 19.54 -14.06
N ASP A 134 18.34 20.06 -12.86
CA ASP A 134 18.71 21.43 -12.50
C ASP A 134 20.23 21.64 -12.51
N GLN A 135 21.00 20.65 -12.01
CA GLN A 135 22.46 20.67 -12.09
C GLN A 135 22.94 20.67 -13.55
N SER A 136 22.37 19.82 -14.42
CA SER A 136 22.72 19.79 -15.85
C SER A 136 22.46 21.14 -16.53
N LEU A 137 21.32 21.77 -16.21
CA LEU A 137 20.97 23.08 -16.74
C LEU A 137 21.90 24.19 -16.21
N SER A 138 22.30 24.13 -14.94
CA SER A 138 23.28 25.04 -14.35
C SER A 138 24.63 24.93 -15.05
N GLU A 139 25.17 23.72 -15.18
CA GLU A 139 26.44 23.47 -15.87
C GLU A 139 26.40 23.92 -17.34
N ALA A 140 25.26 23.73 -18.02
CA ALA A 140 25.07 24.23 -19.38
C ALA A 140 25.05 25.77 -19.44
N ASN A 141 24.49 26.44 -18.43
CA ASN A 141 24.51 27.91 -18.34
C ASN A 141 25.93 28.44 -18.12
N ASP A 142 26.71 27.79 -17.26
CA ASP A 142 28.11 28.15 -17.00
C ASP A 142 28.96 28.04 -18.28
N ARG A 143 28.61 27.11 -19.16
CA ARG A 143 29.21 26.93 -20.50
C ARG A 143 28.63 27.85 -21.57
N LYS A 144 27.73 28.78 -21.22
CA LYS A 144 27.04 29.70 -22.15
C LYS A 144 26.19 29.00 -23.22
N LEU A 145 25.64 27.82 -22.91
CA LEU A 145 24.77 27.05 -23.80
C LEU A 145 23.27 27.38 -23.61
N THR A 146 22.95 28.57 -23.11
CA THR A 146 21.57 28.98 -22.77
C THR A 146 20.62 29.00 -23.97
N GLY A 147 21.14 29.28 -25.17
CA GLY A 147 20.37 29.30 -26.42
C GLY A 147 20.11 27.92 -27.04
N GLN A 148 20.71 26.86 -26.50
CA GLN A 148 20.51 25.50 -27.01
C GLN A 148 19.21 24.89 -26.48
N PRO A 149 18.58 23.96 -27.21
CA PRO A 149 17.40 23.25 -26.74
C PRO A 149 17.70 22.44 -25.47
N LEU A 150 16.68 22.21 -24.63
CA LEU A 150 16.83 21.56 -23.33
C LEU A 150 17.44 20.16 -23.45
N TRP A 151 17.06 19.39 -24.47
CA TRP A 151 17.58 18.03 -24.64
C TRP A 151 19.10 17.97 -24.87
N GLN A 152 19.71 19.04 -25.40
CA GLN A 152 21.18 19.15 -25.55
C GLN A 152 21.87 19.59 -24.25
N ARG A 153 21.13 20.28 -23.39
CA ARG A 153 21.64 20.84 -22.12
C ARG A 153 21.48 19.87 -20.95
N VAL A 154 20.49 18.98 -21.02
CA VAL A 154 20.22 17.99 -19.99
C VAL A 154 21.02 16.71 -20.27
N LEU A 155 21.88 16.33 -19.32
CA LEU A 155 22.64 15.08 -19.37
C LEU A 155 21.69 13.87 -19.21
N PRO A 156 22.14 12.65 -19.54
CA PRO A 156 21.36 11.45 -19.25
C PRO A 156 20.99 11.42 -17.77
N ILE A 157 19.70 11.22 -17.49
CA ILE A 157 19.22 11.06 -16.12
C ILE A 157 19.59 9.64 -15.70
N VAL A 158 20.45 9.52 -14.68
CA VAL A 158 20.83 8.23 -14.08
C VAL A 158 20.13 8.12 -12.73
N GLY A 159 19.43 7.01 -12.49
CA GLY A 159 18.61 6.85 -11.28
C GLY A 159 17.93 5.48 -11.21
N SER A 160 17.15 5.28 -10.13
CA SER A 160 16.36 4.06 -9.95
C SER A 160 15.11 4.13 -10.83
N TYR A 161 14.91 3.13 -11.69
CA TYR A 161 13.68 2.97 -12.48
C TYR A 161 12.64 2.12 -11.74
N GLN A 162 12.77 2.00 -10.43
CA GLN A 162 11.87 1.20 -9.62
C GLN A 162 10.52 1.90 -9.53
N THR A 163 9.47 1.19 -9.91
CA THR A 163 8.10 1.62 -9.69
C THR A 163 7.60 1.04 -8.37
N PHE A 164 6.76 1.81 -7.66
CA PHE A 164 6.13 1.38 -6.43
C PHE A 164 4.62 1.35 -6.64
N ASP A 165 4.04 0.16 -6.51
CA ASP A 165 2.59 0.02 -6.49
C ASP A 165 2.07 0.13 -5.05
N ILE A 166 0.87 0.70 -4.93
CA ILE A 166 0.15 0.82 -3.67
C ILE A 166 -0.77 -0.38 -3.48
N ASP A 167 -0.67 -1.03 -2.32
CA ASP A 167 -1.59 -2.11 -1.96
C ASP A 167 -2.87 -1.48 -1.36
N PRO A 168 -4.08 -1.90 -1.79
CA PRO A 168 -5.32 -1.40 -1.20
C PRO A 168 -5.39 -1.53 0.34
N SER A 169 -4.74 -2.55 0.91
CA SER A 169 -4.66 -2.74 2.37
C SER A 169 -3.86 -1.63 3.06
N GLU A 170 -2.86 -1.04 2.39
CA GLU A 170 -2.07 0.08 2.90
C GLU A 170 -2.91 1.37 3.04
N LEU A 171 -4.01 1.48 2.29
CA LEU A 171 -4.95 2.59 2.35
C LEU A 171 -6.02 2.41 3.44
N SER A 172 -6.20 1.19 3.96
CA SER A 172 -7.23 0.89 4.95
C SER A 172 -7.18 1.79 6.20
N PRO A 173 -6.01 2.17 6.76
CA PRO A 173 -5.96 3.06 7.92
C PRO A 173 -6.44 4.48 7.60
N LEU A 174 -6.14 4.99 6.39
CA LEU A 174 -6.59 6.31 5.93
C LEU A 174 -8.11 6.35 5.73
N ILE A 175 -8.67 5.28 5.17
CA ILE A 175 -10.12 5.11 5.02
C ILE A 175 -10.80 5.06 6.39
N ALA A 176 -10.23 4.30 7.34
CA ALA A 176 -10.77 4.21 8.70
C ALA A 176 -10.70 5.55 9.45
N ALA A 177 -9.66 6.35 9.18
CA ALA A 177 -9.52 7.71 9.68
C ALA A 177 -10.42 8.75 8.99
N LYS A 178 -11.10 8.37 7.89
CA LYS A 178 -11.92 9.25 7.03
C LYS A 178 -11.13 10.39 6.39
N ASP A 179 -9.83 10.20 6.18
CA ASP A 179 -8.97 11.18 5.51
C ASP A 179 -8.93 10.89 4.00
N ASN A 180 -10.04 11.23 3.33
CA ASN A 180 -10.23 10.94 1.91
C ASN A 180 -9.23 11.69 1.02
N ASP A 181 -8.82 12.88 1.44
CA ASP A 181 -7.91 13.73 0.70
C ASP A 181 -6.49 13.14 0.69
N LEU A 182 -6.00 12.70 1.87
CA LEU A 182 -4.70 12.05 1.97
C LEU A 182 -4.67 10.68 1.28
N MET A 183 -5.79 9.95 1.33
CA MET A 183 -5.96 8.69 0.60
C MET A 183 -5.87 8.92 -0.93
N GLN A 184 -6.60 9.90 -1.45
CA GLN A 184 -6.56 10.25 -2.88
C GLN A 184 -5.18 10.77 -3.30
N ALA A 185 -4.54 11.60 -2.46
CA ALA A 185 -3.18 12.07 -2.71
C ALA A 185 -2.18 10.91 -2.76
N SER A 186 -2.33 9.91 -1.89
CA SER A 186 -1.47 8.71 -1.89
C SER A 186 -1.62 7.92 -3.19
N VAL A 187 -2.85 7.65 -3.63
CA VAL A 187 -3.08 6.95 -4.91
C VAL A 187 -2.50 7.75 -6.08
N THR A 188 -2.75 9.06 -6.12
CA THR A 188 -2.27 9.95 -7.17
C THR A 188 -0.74 9.97 -7.24
N LEU A 189 -0.06 10.00 -6.08
CA LEU A 189 1.40 9.96 -5.98
C LEU A 189 1.99 8.75 -6.72
N PHE A 190 1.53 7.54 -6.39
CA PHE A 190 2.09 6.32 -6.99
C PHE A 190 1.75 6.18 -8.47
N MET A 191 0.53 6.56 -8.88
CA MET A 191 0.15 6.57 -10.30
C MET A 191 1.00 7.54 -11.12
N GLN A 192 1.17 8.78 -10.63
CA GLN A 192 1.96 9.79 -11.33
C GLN A 192 3.46 9.48 -11.30
N HIS A 193 3.97 8.89 -10.22
CA HIS A 193 5.36 8.42 -10.16
C HIS A 193 5.64 7.35 -11.22
N ARG A 194 4.74 6.38 -11.40
CA ARG A 194 4.85 5.40 -12.49
C ARG A 194 4.93 6.07 -13.87
N ASN A 195 4.08 7.07 -14.11
CA ASN A 195 4.10 7.83 -15.37
C ASN A 195 5.41 8.62 -15.55
N LEU A 196 5.94 9.21 -14.49
CA LEU A 196 7.24 9.89 -14.49
C LEU A 196 8.37 8.91 -14.86
N VAL A 197 8.42 7.74 -14.21
CA VAL A 197 9.45 6.72 -14.49
C VAL A 197 9.43 6.28 -15.95
N GLU A 198 8.23 6.03 -16.52
CA GLU A 198 8.10 5.68 -17.94
C GLU A 198 8.53 6.81 -18.87
N ALA A 199 8.22 8.07 -18.55
CA ALA A 199 8.70 9.21 -19.32
C ALA A 199 10.23 9.35 -19.30
N VAL A 200 10.86 9.12 -18.13
CA VAL A 200 12.32 9.15 -17.98
C VAL A 200 12.98 8.00 -18.76
N LYS A 201 12.41 6.78 -18.74
CA LYS A 201 12.89 5.66 -19.57
C LYS A 201 12.82 6.00 -21.06
N LEU A 202 11.67 6.50 -21.51
CA LEU A 202 11.46 6.90 -22.91
C LEU A 202 12.45 7.99 -23.33
N TYR A 203 12.74 8.95 -22.46
CA TYR A 203 13.78 9.95 -22.68
C TYR A 203 15.15 9.31 -22.88
N GLY A 204 15.53 8.36 -22.02
CA GLY A 204 16.78 7.59 -22.15
C GLY A 204 16.88 6.84 -23.48
N GLU A 205 15.85 6.07 -23.84
CA GLU A 205 15.81 5.30 -25.10
C GLU A 205 15.93 6.20 -26.34
N LYS A 206 15.26 7.35 -26.33
CA LYS A 206 15.34 8.33 -27.44
C LYS A 206 16.74 8.96 -27.50
N ARG A 207 17.39 9.16 -26.35
CA ARG A 207 18.77 9.67 -26.29
C ARG A 207 19.77 8.66 -26.85
N ASP A 208 19.53 7.36 -26.65
CA ASP A 208 20.36 6.31 -27.28
C ASP A 208 20.27 6.32 -28.81
N LYS A 209 19.10 6.66 -29.37
CA LYS A 209 18.94 6.87 -30.81
C LYS A 209 19.76 8.05 -31.32
N VAL A 210 19.79 9.15 -30.57
CA VAL A 210 20.67 10.29 -30.89
C VAL A 210 22.14 9.85 -30.86
N LYS A 211 22.55 9.11 -29.83
CA LYS A 211 23.91 8.58 -29.73
C LYS A 211 24.28 7.69 -30.92
N ALA A 212 23.37 6.83 -31.38
CA ALA A 212 23.59 5.99 -32.56
C ALA A 212 23.86 6.83 -33.82
N ILE A 213 23.06 7.87 -34.05
CA ILE A 213 23.24 8.80 -35.19
C ILE A 213 24.60 9.50 -35.10
N VAL A 214 24.96 10.01 -33.91
CA VAL A 214 26.20 10.78 -33.69
C VAL A 214 27.45 9.92 -33.76
N MET A 215 27.46 8.71 -33.15
CA MET A 215 28.65 7.85 -33.11
C MET A 215 29.00 7.22 -34.46
N THR A 216 28.06 7.13 -35.40
CA THR A 216 28.31 6.51 -36.71
C THR A 216 29.34 7.28 -37.53
N HIS A 217 29.64 8.54 -37.21
CA HIS A 217 30.52 9.41 -38.03
C HIS A 217 31.66 10.10 -37.27
N PHE A 218 32.25 9.42 -36.28
CA PHE A 218 33.67 9.66 -35.99
C PHE A 218 34.50 9.08 -37.14
N ASN A 219 34.57 9.79 -38.26
CA ASN A 219 35.49 9.45 -39.34
C ASN A 219 36.83 10.12 -39.08
N GLU A 220 37.85 9.31 -38.79
CA GLU A 220 39.24 9.71 -38.96
C GLU A 220 39.55 9.77 -40.46
N ALA A 221 39.14 10.85 -41.13
CA ALA A 221 39.67 11.18 -42.45
C ALA A 221 40.76 12.24 -42.26
N GLU A 222 42.00 11.90 -42.67
CA GLU A 222 43.11 12.84 -42.84
C GLU A 222 43.66 13.52 -41.56
N GLY A 223 43.63 12.87 -40.41
CA GLY A 223 44.30 13.38 -39.20
C GLY A 223 43.66 14.62 -38.58
N VAL A 224 42.47 15.00 -39.03
CA VAL A 224 41.64 16.04 -38.42
C VAL A 224 40.31 15.42 -37.99
N ILE A 225 40.08 15.35 -36.68
CA ILE A 225 38.78 14.94 -36.11
C ILE A 225 37.78 16.07 -36.39
N THR A 226 37.12 16.03 -37.55
CA THR A 226 36.01 16.93 -37.84
C THR A 226 34.72 16.29 -37.33
N SER A 227 34.21 16.76 -36.18
CA SER A 227 32.89 16.35 -35.67
C SER A 227 31.77 17.09 -36.43
N GLY A 228 31.69 16.90 -37.74
CA GLY A 228 30.62 17.45 -38.57
C GLY A 228 29.58 16.37 -38.85
N LEU A 229 28.38 16.48 -38.28
CA LEU A 229 27.24 15.70 -38.75
C LEU A 229 26.98 16.07 -40.22
N THR A 230 26.72 15.08 -41.08
CA THR A 230 26.30 15.35 -42.47
C THR A 230 24.91 15.99 -42.48
N GLN A 231 24.54 16.65 -43.58
CA GLN A 231 23.22 17.26 -43.73
C GLN A 231 22.09 16.23 -43.56
N ASP A 232 22.28 15.02 -44.08
CA ASP A 232 21.33 13.92 -43.95
C ASP A 232 21.16 13.49 -42.50
N GLN A 233 22.25 13.42 -41.73
CA GLN A 233 22.17 13.12 -40.30
C GLN A 233 21.49 14.22 -39.50
N MET A 234 21.77 15.49 -39.83
CA MET A 234 21.08 16.61 -39.21
C MET A 234 19.58 16.51 -39.47
N SER A 235 19.17 16.15 -40.69
CA SER A 235 17.77 15.93 -41.05
C SER A 235 17.13 14.78 -40.27
N ALA A 236 17.88 13.70 -39.99
CA ALA A 236 17.43 12.56 -39.20
C ALA A 236 17.39 12.86 -37.68
N LEU A 237 18.25 13.76 -37.20
CA LEU A 237 18.35 14.15 -35.80
C LEU A 237 17.21 15.09 -35.38
N LEU A 238 16.79 15.99 -36.27
CA LEU A 238 15.74 16.98 -36.01
C LEU A 238 14.45 16.39 -35.40
N PRO A 239 13.80 15.35 -35.99
CA PRO A 239 12.58 14.79 -35.40
C PRO A 239 12.81 14.21 -34.01
N VAL A 240 13.94 13.53 -33.78
CA VAL A 240 14.29 12.95 -32.47
C VAL A 240 14.54 14.05 -31.44
N GLY A 241 15.19 15.15 -31.85
CA GLY A 241 15.43 16.30 -30.99
C GLY A 241 14.14 17.00 -30.54
N VAL A 242 13.15 17.14 -31.44
CA VAL A 242 11.83 17.70 -31.10
C VAL A 242 11.09 16.81 -30.10
N GLU A 243 11.12 15.50 -30.30
CA GLU A 243 10.51 14.54 -29.36
C GLU A 243 11.18 14.61 -27.98
N LEU A 244 12.51 14.59 -27.92
CA LEU A 244 13.27 14.71 -26.67
C LEU A 244 12.96 16.02 -25.94
N GLU A 245 12.88 17.14 -26.67
CA GLU A 245 12.53 18.45 -26.13
C GLU A 245 11.12 18.44 -25.49
N SER A 246 10.16 17.77 -26.14
CA SER A 246 8.81 17.63 -25.61
C SER A 246 8.79 16.78 -24.34
N ILE A 247 9.48 15.64 -24.35
CA ILE A 247 9.53 14.71 -23.21
C ILE A 247 10.18 15.37 -22.00
N ILE A 248 11.32 16.06 -22.16
CA ILE A 248 11.99 16.70 -21.01
C ILE A 248 11.18 17.85 -20.42
N LYS A 249 10.44 18.61 -21.24
CA LYS A 249 9.50 19.63 -20.74
C LYS A 249 8.39 19.00 -19.92
N GLN A 250 7.83 17.88 -20.38
CA GLN A 250 6.80 17.14 -19.66
C GLN A 250 7.32 16.58 -18.34
N ILE A 251 8.52 15.98 -18.33
CA ILE A 251 9.19 15.49 -17.11
C ILE A 251 9.31 16.63 -16.09
N ARG A 252 9.83 17.79 -16.49
CA ARG A 252 10.00 18.94 -15.59
C ARG A 252 8.67 19.45 -15.01
N ALA A 253 7.60 19.47 -15.81
CA ALA A 253 6.28 19.84 -15.32
C ALA A 253 5.77 18.84 -14.27
N MET A 254 5.87 17.53 -14.55
CA MET A 254 5.44 16.48 -13.61
C MET A 254 6.20 16.52 -12.29
N LEU A 255 7.50 16.83 -12.30
CA LEU A 255 8.32 16.91 -11.09
C LEU A 255 7.80 17.95 -10.09
N ILE A 256 7.27 19.08 -10.55
CA ILE A 256 6.78 20.16 -9.67
C ILE A 256 5.56 19.68 -8.88
N ASP A 257 4.57 19.15 -9.60
CA ASP A 257 3.32 18.68 -9.00
C ASP A 257 3.56 17.45 -8.12
N LEU A 258 4.36 16.50 -8.62
CA LEU A 258 4.63 15.25 -7.92
C LEU A 258 5.44 15.46 -6.63
N LYS A 259 6.35 16.45 -6.62
CA LYS A 259 7.06 16.84 -5.39
C LYS A 259 6.08 17.33 -4.32
N GLN A 260 5.15 18.22 -4.68
CA GLN A 260 4.16 18.74 -3.72
C GLN A 260 3.26 17.63 -3.17
N ILE A 261 2.80 16.73 -4.04
CA ILE A 261 1.99 15.57 -3.63
C ILE A 261 2.82 14.63 -2.74
N GLY A 262 4.08 14.37 -3.12
CA GLY A 262 5.01 13.53 -2.37
C GLY A 262 5.28 14.06 -0.97
N GLU A 263 5.54 15.37 -0.83
CA GLU A 263 5.70 16.05 0.46
C GLU A 263 4.41 15.95 1.29
N ARG A 264 3.26 16.21 0.67
CA ARG A 264 1.96 16.12 1.33
C ARG A 264 1.68 14.74 1.91
N VAL A 265 1.91 13.68 1.14
CA VAL A 265 1.69 12.30 1.60
C VAL A 265 2.72 11.89 2.65
N THR A 266 4.01 12.13 2.37
CA THR A 266 5.12 11.73 3.25
C THR A 266 5.02 12.38 4.63
N PHE A 267 4.70 13.67 4.68
CA PHE A 267 4.61 14.43 5.93
C PHE A 267 3.20 14.44 6.54
N GLY A 268 2.17 14.11 5.76
CA GLY A 268 0.77 14.09 6.22
C GLY A 268 0.34 12.78 6.90
N VAL A 269 0.83 11.63 6.43
CA VAL A 269 0.38 10.31 6.92
C VAL A 269 0.72 10.11 8.40
N GLY A 270 1.93 10.42 8.83
CA GLY A 270 2.35 10.26 10.23
C GLY A 270 1.43 11.00 11.22
N PRO A 271 1.26 12.34 11.09
CA PRO A 271 0.38 13.12 11.97
C PRO A 271 -1.09 12.67 11.93
N ALA A 272 -1.64 12.37 10.74
CA ALA A 272 -3.01 11.89 10.60
C ALA A 272 -3.21 10.57 11.37
N MET A 273 -2.25 9.66 11.27
CA MET A 273 -2.32 8.35 11.91
C MET A 273 -2.04 8.38 13.41
N ARG A 274 -1.14 9.25 13.90
CA ARG A 274 -1.00 9.52 15.34
C ARG A 274 -2.32 9.96 15.95
N LYS A 275 -2.99 10.92 15.29
CA LYS A 275 -4.30 11.44 15.74
C LYS A 275 -5.38 10.36 15.73
N TYR A 276 -5.42 9.52 14.69
CA TYR A 276 -6.42 8.47 14.56
C TYR A 276 -6.21 7.30 15.53
N LEU A 277 -4.97 6.81 15.67
CA LEU A 277 -4.64 5.66 16.52
C LEU A 277 -4.42 6.03 17.99
N GLY A 278 -4.23 7.31 18.30
CA GLY A 278 -3.89 7.77 19.65
C GLY A 278 -2.53 7.24 20.11
N ASP A 279 -1.57 7.16 19.19
CA ASP A 279 -0.27 6.53 19.41
C ASP A 279 0.88 7.42 18.93
N ASP A 280 1.60 8.00 19.88
CA ASP A 280 2.74 8.88 19.63
C ASP A 280 4.00 8.15 19.14
N THR A 281 4.02 6.82 19.18
CA THR A 281 5.17 6.02 18.71
C THR A 281 5.28 5.96 17.18
N ILE A 282 4.20 6.28 16.46
CA ILE A 282 4.21 6.32 14.99
C ILE A 282 5.20 7.41 14.53
N PRO A 283 6.15 7.14 13.64
CA PRO A 283 7.12 8.15 13.21
C PRO A 283 6.43 9.30 12.46
N VAL A 284 6.90 10.53 12.70
CA VAL A 284 6.50 11.72 11.93
C VAL A 284 7.72 12.22 11.19
N PHE A 285 7.64 12.16 9.87
CA PHE A 285 8.64 12.75 8.99
C PHE A 285 8.37 14.25 8.91
N GLY A 286 9.40 15.06 9.11
CA GLY A 286 9.34 16.50 8.90
C GLY A 286 10.00 16.86 7.58
N PRO A 287 9.64 18.01 6.97
CA PRO A 287 10.42 18.57 5.89
C PRO A 287 11.87 18.75 6.36
N PRO A 288 12.86 18.66 5.44
CA PRO A 288 14.23 19.04 5.77
C PRO A 288 14.18 20.41 6.43
N LYS A 289 14.74 20.52 7.65
CA LYS A 289 14.93 21.85 8.24
C LYS A 289 15.80 22.59 7.24
N GLU A 290 15.29 23.67 6.64
CA GLU A 290 16.15 24.57 5.87
C GLU A 290 17.32 24.89 6.79
N GLU A 291 18.50 24.34 6.47
CA GLU A 291 19.72 24.66 7.19
C GLU A 291 19.81 26.18 7.10
N ALA A 292 19.61 26.83 8.26
CA ALA A 292 19.58 28.28 8.36
C ALA A 292 20.82 28.77 7.64
N LYS A 293 20.64 29.41 6.47
CA LYS A 293 21.73 29.81 5.57
C LYS A 293 22.82 30.40 6.44
N SER A 294 23.91 29.65 6.63
CA SER A 294 25.02 30.10 7.43
C SER A 294 25.42 31.45 6.83
N PRO A 295 25.42 32.54 7.62
CA PRO A 295 25.73 33.86 7.09
C PRO A 295 27.06 33.73 6.36
N ALA A 296 27.05 34.02 5.06
CA ALA A 296 28.23 33.90 4.21
C ALA A 296 29.35 34.74 4.84
N THR A 297 30.35 34.04 5.40
CA THR A 297 31.64 34.61 5.83
C THR A 297 32.55 34.78 4.64
#